data_AF-A0A2V5QI26-F1
#
_entry.id   AF-A0A2V5QI26-F1
#
_cell.length_a   1.000
_cell.length_b   1.000
_cell.length_c   1.000
_cell.angle_alpha   90.00
_cell.angle_beta   90.00
_cell.angle_gamma   90.00
#
_symmetry.space_group_name_H-M   'P 1'
#
loop_
_entity.id
_entity.type
_entity.pdbx_description
1 polymer ?
#
loop_
_entity_poly.entity_id
_entity_poly.type
_entity_poly.pdbx_seq_one_letter_code
_entity_poly.pdbx_strand_id
1 'polypeptide(L)'
;MICFVASALDRADVDAIYDKSIKPVLRELGIRCTRVDRVEHNDDIDDKIFALMEAADFCIADLTYARPSVYYEAGYMLGRGKPVIYTARNDHFCARDSDPHGNLRVHFDLQMKNIIPWSAATNAFGSKLKR
;
A
#
# COMPACT_ATOMS: atom_id res chain seq x y z
N MET A 1 -4.14 -7.01 -16.24
CA MET A 1 -4.21 -7.07 -14.77
C MET A 1 -4.08 -5.66 -14.21
N ILE A 2 -4.86 -5.33 -13.19
CA ILE A 2 -4.91 -4.02 -12.53
C ILE A 2 -4.60 -4.21 -11.05
N CYS A 3 -3.74 -3.36 -10.50
CA CYS A 3 -3.39 -3.29 -9.10
C CYS A 3 -3.87 -1.95 -8.52
N PHE A 4 -4.61 -2.01 -7.43
CA PHE A 4 -4.89 -0.84 -6.60
C PHE A 4 -3.80 -0.71 -5.55
N VAL A 5 -3.25 0.49 -5.38
CA VAL A 5 -2.27 0.79 -4.34
C VAL A 5 -2.91 1.68 -3.29
N ALA A 6 -2.98 1.17 -2.07
CA ALA A 6 -3.40 1.88 -0.88
C ALA A 6 -2.16 2.28 -0.07
N SER A 7 -1.99 3.55 0.24
CA SER A 7 -0.85 4.03 1.05
C SER A 7 -1.16 5.34 1.75
N ALA A 8 -0.32 5.73 2.72
CA ALA A 8 -0.32 7.10 3.21
C ALA A 8 -0.07 8.08 2.04
N LEU A 9 -0.90 9.11 1.95
CA LEU A 9 -0.76 10.20 0.99
C LEU A 9 0.04 11.35 1.61
N ASP A 10 0.61 12.20 0.76
CA ASP A 10 1.42 13.36 1.15
C ASP A 10 2.61 13.01 2.07
N ARG A 11 3.25 11.87 1.77
CA ARG A 11 4.42 11.35 2.49
C ARG A 11 5.54 11.08 1.50
N ALA A 12 6.55 11.95 1.48
CA ALA A 12 7.62 11.92 0.48
C ALA A 12 8.37 10.58 0.40
N ASP A 13 8.51 9.87 1.52
CA ASP A 13 9.12 8.56 1.58
C ASP A 13 8.23 7.46 0.97
N VAL A 14 6.93 7.48 1.26
CA VAL A 14 5.94 6.55 0.69
C VAL A 14 5.74 6.82 -0.80
N ASP A 15 5.71 8.10 -1.21
CA ASP A 15 5.67 8.51 -2.61
C ASP A 15 6.91 8.05 -3.36
N ALA A 16 8.10 8.17 -2.76
CA ALA A 16 9.32 7.66 -3.36
C ALA A 16 9.26 6.14 -3.57
N ILE A 17 8.69 5.38 -2.64
CA ILE A 17 8.50 3.93 -2.79
C ILE A 17 7.51 3.60 -3.91
N TYR A 18 6.41 4.34 -3.99
CA TYR A 18 5.43 4.18 -5.07
C TYR A 18 6.06 4.46 -6.45
N ASP A 19 6.67 5.64 -6.63
CA ASP A 19 7.13 6.13 -7.93
C ASP A 19 8.41 5.44 -8.41
N LYS A 20 9.31 5.07 -7.49
CA LYS A 20 10.63 4.49 -7.84
C LYS A 20 10.69 2.97 -7.67
N SER A 21 9.68 2.33 -7.09
CA SER A 21 9.70 0.87 -6.90
C SER A 21 8.39 0.19 -7.32
N ILE A 22 7.27 0.48 -6.65
CA ILE A 22 6.00 -0.24 -6.91
C ILE A 22 5.56 -0.06 -8.36
N LYS A 23 5.42 1.20 -8.82
CA LYS A 23 4.95 1.51 -10.17
C LYS A 23 5.88 0.98 -11.27
N PRO A 24 7.22 1.16 -11.20
CA PRO A 24 8.14 0.56 -12.17
C PRO A 24 8.08 -0.97 -12.24
N VAL A 25 8.00 -1.65 -11.10
CA VAL A 25 7.94 -3.12 -11.05
C VAL A 25 6.64 -3.63 -11.65
N LEU A 26 5.50 -3.07 -11.26
CA LEU A 26 4.21 -3.45 -11.82
C LEU A 26 4.16 -3.20 -13.34
N ARG A 27 4.72 -2.08 -13.81
CA ARG A 27 4.83 -1.77 -15.24
C ARG A 27 5.66 -2.81 -15.99
N GLU A 28 6.80 -3.25 -15.43
CA GLU A 28 7.64 -4.30 -16.03
C GLU A 28 6.89 -5.64 -16.15
N LEU A 29 6.02 -5.94 -15.19
CA LEU A 29 5.16 -7.13 -15.19
C LEU A 29 3.92 -6.99 -16.09
N GLY A 30 3.74 -5.87 -16.79
CA GLY A 30 2.55 -5.59 -17.61
C GLY A 30 1.27 -5.35 -16.79
N ILE A 31 1.41 -5.01 -15.50
CA ILE A 31 0.31 -4.74 -14.58
C ILE A 31 0.07 -3.22 -14.52
N ARG A 32 -1.19 -2.81 -14.73
CA ARG A 32 -1.59 -1.41 -14.59
C ARG A 32 -1.74 -1.08 -13.10
N CYS A 33 -1.06 -0.05 -12.64
CA CYS A 33 -1.14 0.41 -11.26
C CYS A 33 -2.06 1.64 -11.14
N THR A 34 -2.89 1.67 -10.10
CA THR A 34 -3.78 2.80 -9.77
C THR A 34 -3.57 3.20 -8.31
N ARG A 35 -3.49 4.50 -8.05
CA ARG A 35 -3.46 5.12 -6.71
C ARG A 35 -4.30 6.38 -6.79
N VAL A 36 -5.19 6.60 -5.83
CA VAL A 36 -6.28 7.58 -5.97
C VAL A 36 -5.78 8.99 -6.29
N ASP A 37 -4.74 9.48 -5.60
CA ASP A 37 -4.12 10.79 -5.81
C ASP A 37 -3.38 10.95 -7.15
N ARG A 38 -3.20 9.84 -7.90
CA ARG A 38 -2.54 9.82 -9.21
C ARG A 38 -3.53 9.71 -10.37
N VAL A 39 -4.83 9.76 -10.09
CA VAL A 39 -5.90 9.73 -11.09
C VAL A 39 -6.62 11.08 -11.04
N GLU A 40 -6.65 11.81 -12.15
CA GLU A 40 -7.44 13.04 -12.23
C GLU A 40 -8.94 12.69 -12.32
N HIS A 41 -9.73 13.25 -11.40
CA HIS A 41 -11.20 13.17 -11.40
C HIS A 41 -11.79 14.36 -10.64
N ASN A 42 -13.06 14.66 -10.90
CA ASN A 42 -13.86 15.60 -10.11
C ASN A 42 -14.95 14.90 -9.26
N ASP A 43 -14.95 13.56 -9.30
CA ASP A 43 -15.89 12.72 -8.55
C ASP A 43 -15.60 12.78 -7.04
N ASP A 44 -16.56 12.36 -6.24
CA ASP A 44 -16.34 12.10 -4.82
C ASP A 44 -15.16 11.12 -4.65
N ILE A 45 -14.28 11.43 -3.70
CA ILE A 45 -13.02 10.69 -3.52
C ILE A 45 -13.28 9.25 -3.06
N ASP A 46 -14.30 9.04 -2.22
CA ASP A 46 -14.62 7.73 -1.69
C ASP A 46 -15.21 6.86 -2.81
N ASP A 47 -16.15 7.41 -3.58
CA ASP A 47 -16.72 6.73 -4.76
C ASP A 47 -15.62 6.34 -5.76
N LYS A 48 -14.64 7.23 -5.96
CA LYS A 48 -13.50 6.93 -6.83
C LYS A 48 -12.64 5.80 -6.29
N ILE A 49 -12.32 5.81 -5.00
CA ILE A 49 -11.54 4.76 -4.34
C ILE A 49 -12.25 3.41 -4.51
N PHE A 50 -13.55 3.33 -4.24
CA PHE A 50 -14.32 2.11 -4.44
C PHE A 50 -14.35 1.66 -5.90
N ALA A 51 -14.53 2.58 -6.85
CA ALA A 51 -14.51 2.25 -8.27
C ALA A 51 -13.15 1.68 -8.71
N LEU A 52 -12.04 2.24 -8.21
CA LEU A 52 -10.69 1.74 -8.49
C LEU A 52 -10.46 0.35 -7.85
N MET A 53 -10.91 0.13 -6.62
CA MET A 53 -10.83 -1.16 -5.94
C MET A 53 -11.69 -2.24 -6.63
N GLU A 54 -12.90 -1.90 -7.08
CA GLU A 54 -13.77 -2.82 -7.82
C GLU A 54 -13.19 -3.19 -9.19
N ALA A 55 -12.48 -2.26 -9.85
CA ALA A 55 -11.80 -2.54 -11.12
C ALA A 55 -10.46 -3.29 -10.96
N ALA A 56 -9.83 -3.27 -9.78
CA ALA A 56 -8.55 -3.92 -9.54
C ALA A 56 -8.65 -5.45 -9.39
N ASP A 57 -7.62 -6.19 -9.81
CA ASP A 57 -7.54 -7.64 -9.62
C ASP A 57 -6.94 -7.99 -8.23
N PHE A 58 -6.08 -7.12 -7.70
CA PHE A 58 -5.45 -7.25 -6.39
C PHE A 58 -5.03 -5.88 -5.84
N CYS A 59 -4.62 -5.85 -4.57
CA CYS A 59 -4.17 -4.65 -3.88
C CYS A 59 -2.72 -4.77 -3.40
N ILE A 60 -1.96 -3.68 -3.44
CA ILE A 60 -0.79 -3.47 -2.58
C ILE A 60 -1.20 -2.46 -1.50
N ALA A 61 -1.12 -2.86 -0.24
CA ALA A 61 -1.48 -2.02 0.91
C ALA A 61 -0.22 -1.70 1.72
N ASP A 62 0.22 -0.44 1.67
CA ASP A 62 1.37 0.04 2.44
C ASP A 62 0.94 0.54 3.82
N LEU A 63 1.26 -0.25 4.84
CA LEU A 63 0.83 -0.04 6.24
C LEU A 63 1.69 0.99 6.99
N THR A 64 2.60 1.68 6.29
CA THR A 64 3.42 2.74 6.90
C THR A 64 2.51 3.87 7.39
N TYR A 65 2.83 4.42 8.56
CA TYR A 65 2.05 5.41 9.30
C TYR A 65 0.70 4.94 9.87
N ALA A 66 0.45 3.63 9.90
CA ALA A 66 -0.76 3.01 10.42
C ALA A 66 -2.06 3.71 9.97
N ARG A 67 -2.13 4.13 8.70
CA ARG A 67 -3.22 4.96 8.18
C ARG A 67 -4.54 4.19 8.16
N PRO A 68 -5.59 4.63 8.90
CA PRO A 68 -6.85 3.90 9.01
C PRO A 68 -7.51 3.57 7.66
N SER A 69 -7.43 4.51 6.71
CA SER A 69 -7.97 4.32 5.35
C SER A 69 -7.34 3.11 4.65
N VAL A 70 -6.03 2.90 4.79
CA VAL A 70 -5.33 1.78 4.15
C VAL A 70 -5.77 0.43 4.72
N TYR A 71 -6.01 0.34 6.03
CA TYR A 71 -6.57 -0.88 6.64
C TYR A 71 -7.99 -1.14 6.17
N TYR A 72 -8.80 -0.09 6.04
CA TYR A 72 -10.15 -0.17 5.52
C TYR A 72 -10.17 -0.68 4.07
N GLU A 73 -9.34 -0.09 3.19
CA GLU A 73 -9.20 -0.50 1.79
C GLU A 73 -8.69 -1.95 1.66
N ALA A 74 -7.68 -2.33 2.46
CA ALA A 74 -7.18 -3.72 2.50
C ALA A 74 -8.26 -4.71 2.95
N GLY A 75 -9.01 -4.36 4.00
CA GLY A 75 -10.13 -5.15 4.49
C GLY A 75 -11.24 -5.30 3.45
N TYR A 76 -11.58 -4.21 2.76
CA TYR A 76 -12.56 -4.21 1.67
C TYR A 76 -12.12 -5.17 0.54
N MET A 77 -10.88 -5.05 0.07
CA MET A 77 -10.33 -5.91 -0.99
C MET A 77 -10.37 -7.40 -0.60
N LEU A 78 -9.96 -7.73 0.63
CA LEU A 78 -10.06 -9.09 1.15
C LEU A 78 -11.51 -9.58 1.23
N GLY A 79 -12.45 -8.74 1.70
CA GLY A 79 -13.87 -9.06 1.76
C GLY A 79 -14.50 -9.34 0.40
N ARG A 80 -13.93 -8.78 -0.67
CA ARG A 80 -14.30 -9.04 -2.07
C ARG A 80 -13.58 -10.24 -2.69
N GLY A 81 -12.78 -10.98 -1.91
CA GLY A 81 -12.01 -12.13 -2.38
C GLY A 81 -10.80 -11.74 -3.25
N LYS A 82 -10.38 -10.48 -3.22
CA LYS A 82 -9.24 -9.98 -4.00
C LYS A 82 -7.96 -10.08 -3.15
N PRO A 83 -6.85 -10.62 -3.69
CA PRO A 83 -5.60 -10.74 -2.94
C PRO A 83 -5.07 -9.37 -2.50
N VAL A 84 -4.42 -9.34 -1.32
CA VAL A 84 -3.76 -8.15 -0.79
C VAL A 84 -2.31 -8.49 -0.45
N ILE A 85 -1.38 -7.73 -1.02
CA ILE A 85 0.04 -7.77 -0.71
C ILE A 85 0.33 -6.63 0.26
N TYR A 86 0.85 -6.96 1.44
CA TYR A 86 1.18 -5.95 2.45
C TYR A 86 2.63 -5.50 2.31
N THR A 87 2.85 -4.20 2.40
CA THR A 87 4.18 -3.58 2.51
C THR A 87 4.22 -2.68 3.72
N ALA A 88 5.40 -2.46 4.29
CA ALA A 88 5.59 -1.47 5.36
C ALA A 88 7.05 -1.07 5.47
N ARG A 89 7.30 0.17 5.94
CA ARG A 89 8.65 0.62 6.24
C ARG A 89 9.24 -0.20 7.39
N ASN A 90 10.51 -0.56 7.28
CA ASN A 90 11.20 -1.49 8.18
C ASN A 90 11.21 -1.04 9.65
N ASP A 91 11.05 0.26 9.91
CA ASP A 91 11.02 0.81 11.24
C ASP A 91 9.62 0.70 11.90
N HIS A 92 8.58 0.26 11.17
CA HIS A 92 7.21 0.08 11.68
C HIS A 92 6.92 -1.31 12.26
N PHE A 93 7.93 -2.19 12.31
CA PHE A 93 7.78 -3.54 12.87
C PHE A 93 8.04 -3.61 14.38
N CYS A 94 8.58 -2.53 14.97
CA CYS A 94 8.94 -2.48 16.39
C CYS A 94 8.09 -1.43 17.13
N ALA A 95 7.73 -1.72 18.38
CA ALA A 95 7.14 -0.73 19.28
C ALA A 95 8.15 0.38 19.62
N ARG A 96 7.64 1.57 19.94
CA ARG A 96 8.43 2.72 20.37
C ARG A 96 7.71 3.44 21.50
N ASP A 97 8.45 3.82 22.53
CA ASP A 97 7.90 4.60 23.64
C ASP A 97 7.43 5.99 23.19
N SER A 98 8.03 6.51 22.11
CA SER A 98 7.67 7.79 21.48
C SER A 98 6.44 7.73 20.58
N ASP A 99 5.75 6.59 20.50
CA ASP A 99 4.55 6.39 19.67
C ASP A 99 3.35 5.86 20.49
N PRO A 100 2.82 6.66 21.44
CA PRO A 100 1.73 6.23 22.32
C PRO A 100 0.42 5.94 21.58
N HIS A 101 0.28 6.44 20.34
CA HIS A 101 -0.90 6.24 19.51
C HIS A 101 -0.74 5.11 18.48
N GLY A 102 0.43 4.47 18.40
CA GLY A 102 0.68 3.37 17.47
C GLY A 102 0.72 3.79 15.99
N ASN A 103 0.97 5.06 15.69
CA ASN A 103 0.98 5.58 14.32
C ASN A 103 2.29 5.26 13.58
N LEU A 104 3.32 4.79 14.28
CA LEU A 104 4.63 4.41 13.73
C LEU A 104 4.89 2.92 13.88
N ARG A 105 3.82 2.12 14.00
CA ARG A 105 3.85 0.67 14.09
C ARG A 105 2.69 0.06 13.31
N VAL A 106 2.93 -1.05 12.61
CA VAL A 106 1.84 -1.81 11.98
C VAL A 106 0.85 -2.27 13.07
N HIS A 107 -0.45 -2.04 12.86
CA HIS A 107 -1.50 -2.49 13.77
C HIS A 107 -1.44 -4.01 14.02
N PHE A 108 -1.73 -4.45 15.26
CA PHE A 108 -1.49 -5.83 15.72
C PHE A 108 -2.23 -6.89 14.90
N ASP A 109 -3.42 -6.58 14.38
CA ASP A 109 -4.22 -7.51 13.56
C ASP A 109 -3.49 -8.00 12.31
N LEU A 110 -2.60 -7.18 11.74
CA LEU A 110 -1.88 -7.51 10.50
C LEU A 110 -0.41 -7.90 10.74
N GLN A 111 0.11 -7.78 11.96
CA GLN A 111 1.52 -8.07 12.26
C GLN A 111 1.96 -9.49 11.90
N MET A 112 1.04 -10.45 11.94
CA MET A 112 1.31 -11.86 11.62
C MET A 112 1.15 -12.18 10.13
N LYS A 113 0.74 -11.22 9.31
CA LYS A 113 0.64 -11.40 7.86
C LYS A 113 2.03 -11.36 7.23
N ASN A 114 2.14 -11.89 6.01
CA ASN A 114 3.35 -11.70 5.21
C ASN A 114 3.40 -10.25 4.73
N ILE A 115 4.26 -9.44 5.36
CA ILE A 115 4.45 -8.03 5.05
C ILE A 115 5.86 -7.88 4.46
N ILE A 116 5.95 -7.32 3.25
CA ILE A 116 7.23 -7.09 2.58
C ILE A 116 7.84 -5.79 3.14
N PRO A 117 8.99 -5.87 3.85
CA PRO A 117 9.61 -4.69 4.43
C PRO A 117 10.40 -3.89 3.38
N TRP A 118 10.35 -2.57 3.49
CA TRP A 118 11.19 -1.65 2.72
C TRP A 118 11.89 -0.63 3.62
N SER A 119 13.06 -0.14 3.21
CA SER A 119 13.78 0.95 3.92
C SER A 119 14.06 2.15 3.01
N ALA A 120 14.16 1.90 1.71
CA ALA A 120 14.33 2.90 0.67
C ALA A 120 13.93 2.29 -0.68
N ALA A 121 13.71 3.14 -1.68
CA ALA A 121 13.41 2.73 -3.05
C ALA A 121 14.65 2.13 -3.74
N THR A 122 14.94 0.87 -3.40
CA THR A 122 16.11 0.12 -3.87
C THR A 122 15.68 -1.09 -4.69
N ASN A 123 16.58 -1.60 -5.54
CA ASN A 123 16.32 -2.80 -6.33
C ASN A 123 15.96 -4.03 -5.46
N ALA A 124 16.44 -4.08 -4.22
CA ALA A 124 16.14 -5.18 -3.30
C ALA A 124 14.64 -5.28 -2.98
N PHE A 125 13.97 -4.15 -2.76
CA PHE A 125 12.52 -4.13 -2.54
C PHE A 125 11.76 -4.53 -3.81
N GLY A 126 12.18 -4.00 -4.96
CA GLY A 126 11.57 -4.35 -6.25
C GLY A 126 11.65 -5.86 -6.57
N SER A 127 12.78 -6.51 -6.25
CA SER A 127 12.94 -7.96 -6.42
C SER A 127 12.01 -8.77 -5.49
N LYS A 128 11.68 -8.27 -4.29
CA LYS A 128 10.72 -8.93 -3.40
C LYS A 128 9.28 -8.84 -3.94
N LEU A 129 8.92 -7.73 -4.57
CA LEU A 129 7.59 -7.55 -5.19
C LEU A 129 7.35 -8.45 -6.41
N LYS A 130 8.41 -8.97 -7.04
CA LYS A 130 8.33 -9.87 -8.21
C LYS A 130 8.22 -11.36 -7.83
N ARG A 131 8.46 -11.70 -6.57
CA ARG A 131 8.41 -13.08 -6.06
C ARG A 131 7.02 -13.40 -5.53
#